data_AF-A0A3M1L789-F1
#
_entry.id   AF-A0A3M1L789-F1
#
_cell.length_a   1.000
_cell.length_b   1.000
_cell.length_c   1.000
_cell.angle_alpha   90.00
_cell.angle_beta   90.00
_cell.angle_gamma   90.00
#
_symmetry.space_group_name_H-M   'P 1'
#
loop_
_entity.id
_entity.type
_entity.pdbx_description
1 polymer ?
#
loop_
_entity_poly.entity_id
_entity_poly.type
_entity_poly.pdbx_seq_one_letter_code
_entity_poly.pdbx_strand_id
1 'polypeptide(L)'
;MNNFLKNKPNQQFFELKPFKKDNHPKNLAIKGNISRSANFLTILYSFSGELDEVLIPQLNINPCRQDQLWQTTCCEFFLGLENSSQYWEFNLSPRADWNIYRFTDYRQTRQLKTKITT
;
A
#
# COMPACT_ATOMS: atom_id res chain seq x y z
N MET A 1 17.83 -14.61 25.29
CA MET A 1 17.59 -14.84 23.85
C MET A 1 17.03 -13.56 23.24
N ASN A 2 17.88 -12.53 23.04
CA ASN A 2 17.45 -11.21 22.56
C ASN A 2 18.29 -10.84 21.34
N ASN A 3 17.74 -11.03 20.14
CA ASN A 3 18.39 -10.66 18.87
C ASN A 3 17.38 -10.02 17.91
N PHE A 4 16.55 -9.08 18.38
CA PHE A 4 15.51 -8.45 17.55
C PHE A 4 15.56 -6.92 17.45
N LEU A 5 16.68 -6.28 17.81
CA LEU A 5 16.85 -4.83 17.62
C LEU A 5 18.18 -4.50 16.94
N LYS A 6 18.49 -5.18 15.84
CA LYS A 6 19.38 -4.59 14.84
C LYS A 6 18.47 -3.98 13.79
N ASN A 7 18.46 -2.65 13.69
CA ASN A 7 17.90 -1.96 12.54
C ASN A 7 18.45 -2.63 11.29
N LYS A 8 17.58 -3.33 10.54
CA LYS A 8 17.97 -3.91 9.26
C LYS A 8 18.27 -2.72 8.34
N PRO A 9 19.45 -2.64 7.70
CA PRO A 9 19.90 -1.45 6.98
C PRO A 9 18.97 -1.03 5.82
N ASN A 10 18.03 -1.88 5.43
CA ASN A 10 17.07 -1.63 4.36
C ASN A 10 15.63 -1.52 4.88
N GLN A 11 15.39 -1.09 6.11
CA GLN A 11 14.06 -0.86 6.66
C GLN A 11 13.85 0.61 7.00
N GLN A 12 12.74 1.17 6.54
CA GLN A 12 12.32 2.54 6.81
C GLN A 12 10.93 2.52 7.43
N PHE A 13 10.75 3.29 8.50
CA PHE A 13 9.45 3.50 9.13
C PHE A 13 8.79 4.74 8.55
N PHE A 14 7.46 4.74 8.49
CA PHE A 14 6.67 5.86 8.03
C PHE A 14 5.39 6.05 8.84
N GLU A 15 4.84 7.24 8.76
CA GLU A 15 3.54 7.61 9.29
C GLU A 15 2.77 8.35 8.19
N LEU A 16 1.54 7.93 7.93
CA LEU A 16 0.70 8.57 6.92
C LEU A 16 0.11 9.85 7.50
N LYS A 17 0.09 10.89 6.67
CA LYS A 17 -0.52 12.18 7.00
C LYS A 17 -1.82 12.32 6.23
N PRO A 18 -2.93 12.72 6.87
CA PRO A 18 -4.17 13.00 6.15
C PRO A 18 -3.95 14.02 5.03
N PHE A 19 -4.54 13.77 3.86
CA PHE A 19 -4.47 14.71 2.73
C PHE A 19 -5.20 16.03 3.03
N LYS A 20 -6.33 15.96 3.75
CA LYS A 20 -7.08 17.10 4.28
C LYS A 20 -7.11 17.06 5.80
N LYS A 21 -6.98 18.24 6.43
CA LYS A 21 -7.08 18.40 7.89
C LYS A 21 -8.51 18.17 8.40
N ASP A 22 -9.50 18.39 7.56
CA ASP A 22 -10.90 18.17 7.90
C ASP A 22 -11.37 16.82 7.33
N ASN A 23 -12.30 16.16 8.03
CA ASN A 23 -12.96 14.93 7.57
C ASN A 23 -12.11 13.65 7.58
N HIS A 24 -11.20 13.51 8.56
CA HIS A 24 -10.56 12.24 8.90
C HIS A 24 -10.89 11.85 10.36
N PRO A 25 -10.88 10.54 10.70
CA PRO A 25 -11.12 10.11 12.06
C PRO A 25 -10.12 10.74 13.04
N LYS A 26 -10.64 11.40 14.07
CA LYS A 26 -9.84 12.31 14.93
C LYS A 26 -8.74 11.62 15.71
N ASN A 27 -8.84 10.30 15.87
CA ASN A 27 -7.90 9.47 16.62
C ASN A 27 -7.36 8.29 15.80
N LEU A 28 -7.39 8.34 14.47
CA LEU A 28 -6.79 7.30 13.63
C LEU A 28 -5.31 7.60 13.34
N ALA A 29 -4.43 6.67 13.72
CA ALA A 29 -3.03 6.69 13.32
C ALA A 29 -2.70 5.51 12.42
N ILE A 30 -2.15 5.80 11.24
CA ILE A 30 -1.66 4.79 10.29
C ILE A 30 -0.15 4.93 10.19
N LYS A 31 0.56 3.93 10.69
CA LYS A 31 2.01 3.82 10.66
C LYS A 31 2.41 2.61 9.86
N GLY A 32 3.69 2.51 9.55
CA GLY A 32 4.17 1.34 8.84
C GLY A 32 5.67 1.29 8.73
N ASN A 33 6.10 0.23 8.06
CA ASN A 33 7.48 0.13 7.63
C ASN A 33 7.55 -0.51 6.26
N ILE A 34 8.55 -0.09 5.51
CA ILE A 34 8.91 -0.66 4.23
C ILE A 34 10.31 -1.21 4.33
N SER A 35 10.55 -2.38 3.75
CA SER A 35 11.89 -2.94 3.68
C SER A 35 12.17 -3.62 2.36
N ARG A 36 13.43 -3.58 1.93
CA ARG A 36 13.88 -4.25 0.71
C ARG A 36 14.91 -5.32 1.02
N SER A 37 14.66 -6.53 0.52
CA SER A 37 15.60 -7.65 0.59
C SER A 37 15.66 -8.36 -0.76
N ALA A 38 16.81 -8.28 -1.43
CA ALA A 38 16.98 -8.76 -2.80
C ALA A 38 15.87 -8.21 -3.73
N ASN A 39 15.02 -9.11 -4.24
CA ASN A 39 13.92 -8.81 -5.16
C ASN A 39 12.57 -8.62 -4.45
N PHE A 40 12.55 -8.64 -3.12
CA PHE A 40 11.35 -8.45 -2.33
C PHE A 40 11.29 -7.05 -1.74
N LEU A 41 10.13 -6.42 -1.91
CA LEU A 41 9.74 -5.22 -1.19
C LEU A 41 8.62 -5.62 -0.24
N THR A 42 8.87 -5.52 1.06
CA THR A 42 7.86 -5.79 2.09
C THR A 42 7.37 -4.47 2.64
N ILE A 43 6.07 -4.25 2.60
CA ILE A 43 5.42 -3.10 3.24
C ILE A 43 4.43 -3.62 4.27
N LEU A 44 4.46 -3.01 5.45
CA LEU A 44 3.51 -3.28 6.53
C LEU A 44 2.82 -1.97 6.89
N TYR A 45 1.48 -2.02 6.93
CA TYR A 45 0.66 -0.95 7.48
C TYR A 45 0.08 -1.40 8.83
N SER A 46 0.05 -0.50 9.78
CA SER A 46 -0.48 -0.70 11.12
C SER A 46 -1.47 0.42 11.42
N PHE A 47 -2.71 0.03 11.68
CA PHE A 47 -3.82 0.92 12.02
C PHE A 47 -4.01 0.87 13.54
N SER A 48 -4.19 2.03 14.16
CA SER A 48 -4.39 2.15 15.61
C SER A 48 -5.28 3.34 15.95
N GLY A 49 -5.89 3.28 17.14
CA GLY A 49 -6.80 4.30 17.64
C GLY A 49 -8.27 3.96 17.37
N GLU A 50 -9.08 4.94 17.01
CA GLU A 50 -10.52 4.74 16.75
C GLU A 50 -10.76 4.15 15.36
N LEU A 51 -10.81 2.82 15.29
CA LEU A 51 -11.02 2.08 14.04
C LEU A 51 -12.48 1.95 13.63
N ASP A 52 -13.43 2.24 14.53
CA ASP A 52 -14.86 2.11 14.26
C ASP A 52 -15.35 3.10 13.18
N GLU A 53 -14.63 4.20 12.97
CA GLU A 53 -14.88 5.17 11.90
C GLU A 53 -14.25 4.75 10.55
N VAL A 54 -13.49 3.64 10.51
CA VAL A 54 -12.89 3.09 9.31
C VAL A 54 -13.66 1.86 8.87
N LEU A 55 -14.18 1.89 7.64
CA LEU A 55 -14.78 0.71 7.04
C LEU A 55 -13.69 -0.34 6.76
N ILE A 56 -13.47 -1.29 7.68
CA ILE A 56 -12.59 -2.43 7.44
C ILE A 56 -13.45 -3.61 6.97
N PRO A 57 -13.39 -3.98 5.67
CA PRO A 57 -14.21 -5.06 5.17
C PRO A 57 -13.70 -6.42 5.67
N GLN A 58 -14.60 -7.40 5.82
CA GLN A 58 -14.22 -8.79 6.15
C GLN A 58 -13.25 -9.37 5.13
N LEU A 59 -12.34 -10.25 5.52
CA LEU A 59 -11.40 -10.88 4.59
C LEU A 59 -12.11 -11.67 3.49
N ASN A 60 -11.61 -11.56 2.26
CA ASN A 60 -12.01 -12.43 1.16
C ASN A 60 -11.27 -13.77 1.29
N ILE A 61 -12.02 -14.88 1.32
CA ILE A 61 -11.44 -16.23 1.39
C ILE A 61 -10.72 -16.63 0.09
N ASN A 62 -11.04 -15.97 -1.02
CA ASN A 62 -10.41 -16.16 -2.33
C ASN A 62 -9.94 -14.82 -2.89
N PRO A 63 -8.85 -14.24 -2.36
CA PRO A 63 -8.37 -12.93 -2.81
C PRO A 63 -8.04 -12.94 -4.29
N CYS A 64 -8.50 -11.93 -5.02
CA CYS A 64 -8.26 -11.84 -6.46
C CYS A 64 -7.88 -10.43 -6.89
N ARG A 65 -7.40 -10.32 -8.13
CA ARG A 65 -7.10 -9.02 -8.73
C ARG A 65 -8.42 -8.31 -9.08
N GLN A 66 -8.63 -7.09 -8.57
CA GLN A 66 -9.84 -6.31 -8.83
C GLN A 66 -9.54 -4.84 -9.15
N ASP A 67 -10.27 -4.26 -10.09
CA ASP A 67 -10.19 -2.81 -10.35
C ASP A 67 -10.96 -2.01 -9.29
N GLN A 68 -10.73 -0.70 -9.24
CA GLN A 68 -11.52 0.24 -8.42
C GLN A 68 -11.45 0.04 -6.89
N LEU A 69 -10.42 -0.67 -6.38
CA LEU A 69 -10.22 -0.87 -4.94
C LEU A 69 -10.15 0.45 -4.13
N TRP A 70 -9.70 1.55 -4.74
CA TRP A 70 -9.64 2.88 -4.13
C TRP A 70 -11.01 3.51 -3.82
N GLN A 71 -12.12 2.92 -4.29
CA GLN A 71 -13.47 3.39 -3.95
C GLN A 71 -13.92 2.95 -2.55
N THR A 72 -13.16 2.09 -1.89
CA THR A 72 -13.35 1.63 -0.51
C THR A 72 -12.04 1.80 0.26
N THR A 73 -11.94 1.23 1.47
CA THR A 73 -10.69 1.24 2.24
C THR A 73 -9.63 0.42 1.52
N CYS A 74 -8.52 1.09 1.18
CA CYS A 74 -7.39 0.54 0.46
C CYS A 74 -6.10 1.21 0.95
N CYS A 75 -5.01 0.43 1.05
CA CYS A 75 -3.66 0.97 1.19
C CYS A 75 -3.03 1.06 -0.20
N GLU A 76 -2.46 2.21 -0.51
CA GLU A 76 -1.80 2.46 -1.79
C GLU A 76 -0.31 2.73 -1.57
N PHE A 77 0.52 2.23 -2.49
CA PHE A 77 1.89 2.68 -2.63
C PHE A 77 2.31 2.74 -4.09
N PHE A 78 3.26 3.63 -4.37
CA PHE A 78 3.73 3.94 -5.70
C PHE A 78 5.22 3.63 -5.79
N LEU A 79 5.62 2.91 -6.83
CA LEU A 79 7.02 2.59 -7.10
C LEU A 79 7.42 3.25 -8.42
N GLY A 80 8.33 4.21 -8.35
CA GLY A 80 8.94 4.84 -9.52
C GLY A 80 10.38 4.36 -9.71
N LEU A 81 10.89 4.52 -10.94
CA LEU A 81 12.33 4.45 -11.19
C LEU A 81 12.91 5.86 -11.14
N GLU A 82 14.12 5.98 -10.61
CA GLU A 82 14.85 7.25 -10.63
C GLU A 82 15.00 7.75 -12.08
N ASN A 83 14.78 9.05 -12.29
CA ASN A 83 14.83 9.71 -13.61
C ASN A 83 13.84 9.15 -14.66
N SER A 84 12.72 8.56 -14.22
CA SER A 84 11.65 8.06 -15.09
C SER A 84 10.29 8.62 -14.68
N SER A 85 9.44 8.92 -15.67
CA SER A 85 8.01 9.21 -15.45
C SER A 85 7.17 7.95 -15.26
N GLN A 86 7.73 6.77 -15.55
CA GLN A 86 7.05 5.50 -15.39
C GLN A 86 6.96 5.10 -13.91
N TYR A 87 5.82 4.57 -13.53
CA TYR A 87 5.62 4.06 -12.17
C TYR A 87 4.61 2.92 -12.14
N TRP A 88 4.64 2.19 -11.03
CA TRP A 88 3.63 1.21 -10.65
C TRP A 88 2.81 1.75 -9.49
N GLU A 89 1.50 1.58 -9.56
CA GLU A 89 0.55 1.85 -8.49
C GLU A 89 0.03 0.52 -7.96
N PHE A 90 0.21 0.30 -6.66
CA PHE A 90 -0.25 -0.90 -5.97
C PHE A 90 -1.43 -0.52 -5.07
N ASN A 91 -2.57 -1.18 -5.29
CA ASN A 91 -3.78 -0.97 -4.51
C ASN A 91 -4.08 -2.26 -3.75
N LEU A 92 -4.00 -2.20 -2.43
CA LEU A 92 -4.11 -3.34 -1.52
C LEU A 92 -5.29 -3.14 -0.58
N SER A 93 -6.37 -3.90 -0.77
CA SER A 93 -7.51 -3.84 0.14
C SER A 93 -7.21 -4.60 1.43
N PRO A 94 -7.69 -4.13 2.61
CA PRO A 94 -7.71 -4.93 3.84
C PRO A 94 -8.45 -6.26 3.68
N ARG A 95 -9.27 -6.39 2.64
CA ARG A 95 -9.95 -7.60 2.20
C ARG A 95 -9.05 -8.66 1.56
N ALA A 96 -7.78 -8.36 1.33
CA ALA A 96 -6.78 -9.10 0.58
C ALA A 96 -6.89 -9.06 -0.96
N ASP A 97 -7.98 -8.52 -1.52
CA ASP A 97 -8.04 -8.20 -2.95
C ASP A 97 -7.01 -7.13 -3.32
N TRP A 98 -6.45 -7.21 -4.54
CA TRP A 98 -5.31 -6.39 -4.94
C TRP A 98 -5.38 -5.91 -6.38
N ASN A 99 -4.62 -4.87 -6.74
CA ASN A 99 -4.34 -4.53 -8.12
C ASN A 99 -2.97 -3.87 -8.25
N ILE A 100 -2.39 -3.99 -9.43
CA ILE A 100 -1.18 -3.30 -9.82
C ILE A 100 -1.42 -2.68 -11.20
N TYR A 101 -1.30 -1.35 -11.27
CA TYR A 101 -1.31 -0.63 -12.52
C TYR A 101 0.11 -0.22 -12.88
N ARG A 102 0.41 -0.23 -14.18
CA ARG A 102 1.64 0.33 -14.72
C ARG A 102 1.30 1.54 -15.59
N PHE A 103 1.93 2.66 -15.28
CA PHE A 103 1.76 3.92 -15.97
C PHE A 103 3.06 4.33 -16.64
N THR A 104 2.94 4.96 -17.81
CA THR A 104 4.10 5.50 -18.55
C THR A 104 4.41 6.94 -18.17
N ASP A 105 3.43 7.65 -17.62
CA ASP A 105 3.52 9.01 -17.09
C ASP A 105 2.34 9.25 -16.12
N TYR A 106 2.30 10.39 -15.43
CA TYR A 106 1.28 10.72 -14.43
C TYR A 106 -0.14 10.51 -14.95
N ARG A 107 -0.78 9.42 -14.51
CA ARG A 107 -2.14 8.99 -14.91
C ARG A 107 -2.38 8.92 -16.42
N GLN A 108 -1.32 8.95 -17.24
CA GLN A 108 -1.40 8.76 -18.68
C GLN A 108 -1.18 7.29 -19.01
N THR A 109 -2.00 6.78 -19.93
CA THR A 109 -1.90 5.43 -20.50
C THR A 109 -1.86 4.30 -19.44
N ARG A 110 -3.03 3.73 -19.12
CA ARG A 110 -3.09 2.41 -18.48
C ARG A 110 -2.57 1.38 -19.48
N GLN A 111 -1.35 0.88 -19.30
CA GLN A 111 -1.01 -0.38 -19.94
C GLN A 111 -1.65 -1.49 -19.11
N LEU A 112 -2.83 -1.94 -19.53
CA LEU A 112 -3.43 -3.19 -19.06
C LEU A 112 -2.50 -4.34 -19.46
N LYS A 113 -1.48 -4.63 -18.64
CA LYS A 113 -0.82 -5.93 -18.70
C LYS A 113 -1.74 -6.92 -18.01
N THR A 114 -2.35 -7.77 -18.81
CA THR A 114 -3.26 -8.84 -18.42
C THR A 114 -2.57 -10.01 -17.71
N LYS A 115 -1.23 -9.99 -17.57
CA LYS A 115 -0.47 -11.02 -16.84
C LYS A 115 0.73 -10.40 -16.10
N ILE A 116 0.80 -10.62 -14.80
CA ILE A 116 2.07 -10.69 -14.06
C ILE A 116 2.50 -12.15 -14.23
N THR A 117 3.48 -12.39 -15.10
CA THR A 117 4.05 -13.74 -15.23
C THR A 117 4.95 -13.98 -14.03
N THR A 118 4.62 -15.01 -13.25
CA THR A 118 5.45 -15.61 -12.19
C THR A 118 6.75 -16.14 -12.74
#